data_AF-A0A3D1HA44-F1
#
_entry.id   AF-A0A3D1HA44-F1
#
_cell.length_a   1.000
_cell.length_b   1.000
_cell.length_c   1.000
_cell.angle_alpha   90.00
_cell.angle_beta   90.00
_cell.angle_gamma   90.00
#
_symmetry.space_group_name_H-M   'P 1'
#
loop_
_entity.id
_entity.type
_entity.pdbx_description
1 polymer ?
#
loop_
_entity_poly.entity_id
_entity_poly.type
_entity_poly.pdbx_seq_one_letter_code
_entity_poly.pdbx_strand_id
1 'polypeptide(L)' 'NEPQRCKACRDAKKNASRGQRQFFEATCAVCGGVARVPFEPKGDRPVLC' A
#
# COMPACT_ATOMS: atom_id res chain seq x y z
N ASN A 1 -21.87 -16.33 -12.45
CA ASN A 1 -21.10 -15.48 -11.53
C ASN A 1 -21.87 -14.17 -11.36
N GLU A 2 -22.84 -14.15 -10.45
CA GLU A 2 -23.68 -12.97 -10.21
C GLU A 2 -23.21 -12.21 -8.96
N PRO A 3 -23.21 -10.87 -8.99
CA PRO A 3 -22.69 -10.08 -7.88
C PRO A 3 -23.61 -10.17 -6.66
N GLN A 4 -23.07 -10.63 -5.53
CA GLN A 4 -23.81 -10.72 -4.27
C GLN A 4 -24.35 -9.39 -3.71
N ARG A 5 -23.94 -8.24 -4.26
CA ARG A 5 -24.37 -6.90 -3.81
C ARG A 5 -24.51 -5.96 -5.01
N CYS A 6 -25.42 -5.00 -4.92
CA CYS A 6 -25.56 -3.93 -5.90
C CYS A 6 -24.27 -3.07 -5.98
N LYS A 7 -24.11 -2.36 -7.10
CA LYS A 7 -22.92 -1.54 -7.38
C LYS A 7 -22.62 -0.54 -6.25
N ALA A 8 -23.66 0.15 -5.74
CA ALA A 8 -23.51 1.13 -4.67
C ALA A 8 -22.97 0.50 -3.36
N CYS A 9 -23.53 -0.63 -2.92
CA CYS A 9 -23.06 -1.33 -1.72
C CYS A 9 -21.63 -1.87 -1.89
N ARG A 10 -21.29 -2.31 -3.10
CA ARG A 10 -19.93 -2.76 -3.42
C ARG A 10 -18.92 -1.60 -3.38
N ASP A 11 -19.28 -0.45 -3.96
CA ASP A 11 -18.44 0.74 -4.00
C ASP A 11 -18.23 1.32 -2.59
N ALA A 12 -19.29 1.40 -1.77
CA ALA A 12 -19.22 1.84 -0.37
C ALA A 12 -18.26 0.97 0.46
N LYS A 13 -18.36 -0.37 0.36
CA LYS A 13 -17.48 -1.29 1.09
C LYS A 13 -16.04 -1.24 0.60
N LYS A 14 -15.84 -1.06 -0.71
CA LYS A 14 -14.50 -0.91 -1.30
C LYS A 14 -13.83 0.38 -0.82
N ASN A 15 -14.57 1.49 -0.73
CA ASN A 15 -14.05 2.75 -0.22
C ASN A 15 -13.76 2.68 1.29
N ALA A 16 -14.63 2.05 2.08
CA ALA A 16 -14.40 1.84 3.51
C ALA A 16 -13.14 1.01 3.80
N SER A 17 -12.81 0.04 2.92
CA SER A 17 -11.62 -0.80 3.06
C SER A 17 -10.32 -0.14 2.57
N ARG A 18 -10.38 1.02 1.92
CA ARG A 18 -9.19 1.81 1.56
C ARG A 18 -8.75 2.65 2.75
N GLY A 19 -8.50 2.00 3.89
CA GLY A 19 -7.80 2.65 5.00
C GLY A 19 -6.56 3.37 4.48
N GLN A 20 -6.24 4.53 5.05
CA GLN A 20 -5.12 5.35 4.60
C GLN A 20 -3.85 4.50 4.66
N ARG A 21 -3.35 4.07 3.50
CA ARG A 21 -2.08 3.36 3.41
C ARG A 21 -0.99 4.37 3.76
N GLN A 22 -0.38 4.20 4.93
CA GLN A 22 0.78 4.99 5.30
C GLN A 22 1.96 4.52 4.46
N PHE A 23 2.64 5.46 3.83
CA PHE A 23 3.88 5.23 3.11
C PHE A 23 5.02 5.79 3.95
N PHE A 24 6.08 5.02 4.07
CA PHE A 24 7.31 5.39 4.75
C PHE A 24 8.37 5.69 3.71
N GLU A 25 9.17 6.71 3.96
CA GLU A 25 10.31 7.06 3.12
C GLU A 25 11.54 6.26 3.58
N ALA A 26 12.23 5.65 2.62
CA ALA A 26 13.39 4.81 2.85
C ALA A 26 14.42 5.00 1.74
N THR A 27 15.67 4.62 2.00
CA THR A 27 16.74 4.70 1.01
C THR A 27 16.88 3.37 0.28
N CYS A 28 16.87 3.39 -1.06
CA CYS A 28 17.11 2.19 -1.87
C CYS A 28 18.54 1.69 -1.68
N ALA A 29 18.70 0.41 -1.34
CA ALA A 29 20.00 -0.21 -1.10
C ALA A 29 20.87 -0.37 -2.36
N VAL A 30 20.28 -0.25 -3.56
CA VAL A 30 20.98 -0.43 -4.84
C VAL A 30 21.40 0.91 -5.45
N CYS A 31 20.49 1.88 -5.52
CA CYS A 31 20.73 3.15 -6.20
C CYS A 31 20.87 4.36 -5.25
N GLY A 32 20.60 4.20 -3.95
CA GLY A 32 20.66 5.29 -2.96
C GLY A 32 19.51 6.31 -3.04
N GLY A 33 18.54 6.11 -3.95
CA GLY A 33 17.40 7.01 -4.12
C GLY A 33 16.33 6.85 -3.04
N VAL A 34 15.42 7.83 -2.95
CA VAL A 34 14.27 7.79 -2.03
C VAL A 34 13.18 6.85 -2.55
N ALA A 35 12.83 5.84 -1.77
CA ALA A 35 11.77 4.88 -2.02
C ALA A 35 10.60 5.09 -1.06
N ARG A 36 9.37 4.93 -1.56
CA ARG A 36 8.14 5.01 -0.76
C ARG A 36 7.56 3.62 -0.58
N VAL A 37 7.70 3.06 0.62
CA VAL A 37 7.26 1.71 0.94
C VAL A 37 6.05 1.70 1.87
N PRO A 38 5.08 0.78 1.71
CA PRO A 38 3.90 0.70 2.56
C PRO A 38 4.17 -0.02 3.91
N PHE A 39 5.42 -0.29 4.24
CA PHE A 39 5.87 -0.94 5.46
C PHE A 39 6.98 -0.11 6.09
N GLU A 40 7.11 -0.18 7.41
CA GLU A 40 8.20 0.50 8.11
C GLU A 40 9.56 -0.13 7.72
N PRO A 41 10.50 0.63 7.14
CA PRO A 41 11.80 0.12 6.76
C PRO A 41 12.61 -0.22 8.02
N LYS A 42 12.82 -1.51 8.26
CA LYS A 42 13.70 -1.99 9.33
C LYS A 42 15.10 -2.19 8.75
N GLY A 43 16.13 -1.73 9.46
CA GLY A 43 17.53 -1.80 9.02
C GLY A 43 18.01 -3.23 8.71
N ASP A 44 17.27 -4.25 9.13
CA ASP A 44 17.53 -5.66 8.86
C ASP A 44 17.23 -6.11 7.41
N ARG A 45 16.44 -5.36 6.62
CA ARG A 45 16.08 -5.73 5.24
C ARG A 45 16.32 -4.59 4.25
N PRO A 46 17.02 -4.86 3.13
CA PRO A 46 17.28 -3.84 2.12
C PRO A 46 15.98 -3.42 1.45
N VAL A 47 15.75 -2.10 1.39
CA VAL A 47 14.66 -1.52 0.60
C VAL A 47 15.10 -1.43 -0.85
N LEU A 48 14.22 -1.87 -1.75
CA LEU A 48 14.42 -1.82 -3.19
C LEU A 48 13.32 -0.96 -3.82
N CYS A 49 13.71 -0.17 -4.82
CA CYS A 49 12.81 0.67 -5.59
C CYS A 49 11.93 -0.14 -6.55
#